data_AF-A0A9D1J2V0-F1
#
_entry.id   AF-A0A9D1J2V0-F1
#
_cell.length_a   1.000
_cell.length_b   1.000
_cell.length_c   1.000
_cell.angle_alpha   90.00
_cell.angle_beta   90.00
_cell.angle_gamma   90.00
#
_symmetry.space_group_name_H-M   'P 1'
#
loop_
_entity.id
_entity.type
_entity.pdbx_description
1 polymer ?
#
loop_
_entity_poly.entity_id
_entity_poly.type
_entity_poly.pdbx_seq_one_letter_code
_entity_poly.pdbx_strand_id
1 'polypeptide(L)'
;MDINDNSIKEIVSLGRKRWKIENEGFYNQKHRTFNISHLNSRNDNAMKVHYFFIQFAHTIRQLLEQGNLLTKSLKLKIKEVSRFLLYTLTSTISDLNNLETNFQLRFDD
;
A
#
# COMPACT_ATOMS: atom_id res chain seq x y z
N MET A 1 16.62 19.18 15.13
CA MET A 1 17.49 19.59 14.03
C MET A 1 17.50 21.09 14.05
N ASP A 2 18.64 21.69 14.39
CA ASP A 2 18.72 23.14 14.50
C ASP A 2 18.75 23.77 13.12
N ILE A 3 18.06 24.89 12.97
CA ILE A 3 17.93 25.59 11.68
C ILE A 3 19.20 26.41 11.47
N ASN A 4 20.04 25.93 10.55
CA ASN A 4 21.20 26.61 9.99
C ASN A 4 21.27 26.42 8.47
N ASP A 5 22.10 27.19 7.78
CA ASP A 5 22.21 27.19 6.31
C ASP A 5 22.45 25.81 5.69
N ASN A 6 23.17 24.93 6.41
CA ASN A 6 23.44 23.57 5.95
C ASN A 6 22.21 22.65 6.09
N SER A 7 21.42 22.83 7.14
CA SER A 7 20.22 22.03 7.44
C SER A 7 18.97 22.44 6.64
N ILE A 8 18.88 23.70 6.18
CA ILE A 8 17.66 24.25 5.55
C ILE A 8 17.24 23.42 4.33
N LYS A 9 18.20 23.03 3.49
CA LYS A 9 17.91 22.23 2.28
C LYS A 9 17.28 20.88 2.62
N GLU A 10 17.75 20.23 3.67
CA GLU A 10 17.25 18.93 4.12
C GLU A 10 15.85 19.05 4.73
N ILE A 11 15.65 20.04 5.61
CA ILE A 11 14.34 20.33 6.23
C ILE A 11 13.28 20.58 5.16
N VAL A 12 13.59 21.42 4.15
CA VAL A 12 12.68 21.69 3.04
C VAL A 12 12.38 20.42 2.23
N SER A 13 13.41 19.61 1.96
CA SER A 13 13.24 18.32 1.27
C SER A 13 12.32 17.37 2.02
N LEU A 14 12.51 17.22 3.34
CA LEU A 14 11.66 16.43 4.21
C LEU A 14 10.21 16.94 4.23
N GLY A 15 10.03 18.27 4.34
CA GLY A 15 8.71 18.91 4.27
C GLY A 15 7.98 18.60 2.98
N ARG A 16 8.66 18.65 1.82
CA ARG A 16 8.08 18.28 0.53
C ARG A 16 7.71 16.80 0.45
N LYS A 17 8.55 15.91 0.98
CA LYS A 17 8.24 14.46 1.05
C LYS A 17 6.99 14.21 1.89
N ARG A 18 6.88 14.83 3.08
CA ARG A 18 5.70 14.73 3.95
C ARG A 18 4.43 15.26 3.25
N TRP A 19 4.52 16.44 2.64
CA TRP A 19 3.41 17.03 1.87
C TRP A 19 2.91 16.08 0.79
N LYS A 20 3.82 15.43 0.06
CA LYS A 20 3.45 14.46 -0.99
C LYS A 20 2.71 13.25 -0.42
N ILE A 21 3.18 12.71 0.71
CA ILE A 21 2.52 11.57 1.39
C ILE A 21 1.10 11.97 1.82
N GLU A 22 0.94 13.13 2.43
CA GLU A 22 -0.34 13.59 2.95
C GLU A 22 -1.33 13.94 1.84
N ASN A 23 -0.90 14.72 0.84
CA ASN A 23 -1.81 15.25 -0.17
C ASN A 23 -2.01 14.33 -1.37
N GLU A 24 -1.01 13.55 -1.78
CA GLU A 24 -1.19 12.60 -2.88
C GLU A 24 -1.47 11.20 -2.35
N GLY A 25 -0.68 10.74 -1.37
CA GLY A 25 -0.79 9.42 -0.79
C GLY A 25 -2.15 9.20 -0.10
N PHE A 26 -2.47 10.01 0.91
CA PHE A 26 -3.74 9.84 1.63
C PHE A 26 -4.96 10.20 0.77
N TYR A 27 -4.84 11.15 -0.17
CA TYR A 27 -5.92 11.44 -1.12
C TYR A 27 -6.24 10.21 -1.99
N ASN A 28 -5.23 9.53 -2.51
CA ASN A 28 -5.43 8.30 -3.30
C ASN A 28 -6.12 7.20 -2.48
N GLN A 29 -5.70 7.02 -1.23
CA GLN A 29 -6.32 6.05 -0.33
C GLN A 29 -7.80 6.36 -0.06
N LYS A 30 -8.15 7.64 0.14
CA LYS A 30 -9.52 8.07 0.42
C LYS A 30 -10.43 8.05 -0.81
N HIS A 31 -9.93 8.45 -1.98
CA HIS A 31 -10.80 8.83 -3.09
C HIS A 31 -10.56 8.07 -4.40
N ARG A 32 -9.49 7.28 -4.54
CA ARG A 32 -9.20 6.59 -5.82
C ARG A 32 -9.19 5.08 -5.72
N THR A 33 -8.46 4.52 -4.75
CA THR A 33 -8.09 3.10 -4.81
C THR A 33 -8.65 2.25 -3.67
N PHE A 34 -8.81 2.81 -2.47
CA PHE A 34 -9.16 2.02 -1.28
C PHE A 34 -10.38 2.52 -0.51
N ASN A 35 -10.89 3.72 -0.83
CA ASN A 35 -12.11 4.28 -0.24
C ASN A 35 -12.15 4.22 1.30
N ILE A 36 -11.01 4.53 1.94
CA ILE A 36 -10.83 4.37 3.40
C ILE A 36 -11.72 5.27 4.28
N SER A 37 -12.46 6.20 3.66
CA SER A 37 -13.43 7.05 4.33
C SER A 37 -14.72 6.30 4.69
N HIS A 38 -14.96 5.12 4.10
CA HIS A 38 -16.16 4.33 4.38
C HIS A 38 -15.96 3.43 5.60
N LEU A 39 -17.01 3.35 6.42
CA LEU A 39 -17.01 2.49 7.59
C LEU A 39 -17.14 1.02 7.17
N ASN A 40 -16.04 0.27 7.26
CA ASN A 40 -16.00 -1.14 6.85
C ASN A 40 -16.34 -2.12 7.99
N SER A 41 -16.44 -1.66 9.23
CA SER A 41 -16.86 -2.44 10.41
C SER A 41 -17.38 -1.52 11.51
N ARG A 42 -18.24 -2.02 12.40
CA ARG A 42 -18.62 -1.30 13.64
C ARG A 42 -17.73 -1.64 14.84
N ASN A 43 -16.81 -2.60 14.66
CA ASN A 43 -15.84 -2.97 15.69
C ASN A 43 -14.54 -2.16 15.46
N ASP A 44 -14.14 -1.39 16.47
CA ASP A 44 -12.97 -0.49 16.38
C ASP A 44 -11.66 -1.23 16.13
N ASN A 45 -11.48 -2.42 16.72
CA ASN A 45 -10.28 -3.23 16.50
C ASN A 45 -10.25 -3.76 15.07
N ALA A 46 -11.38 -4.24 14.56
CA ALA A 46 -11.50 -4.68 13.18
C ALA A 46 -11.24 -3.52 12.20
N MET A 47 -11.70 -2.30 12.52
CA MET A 47 -11.43 -1.10 11.72
C MET A 47 -9.93 -0.78 11.65
N LYS A 48 -9.23 -0.81 12.79
CA LYS A 48 -7.77 -0.57 12.86
C LYS A 48 -6.98 -1.61 12.06
N VAL A 49 -7.34 -2.89 12.22
CA VAL A 49 -6.72 -3.99 11.47
C VAL A 49 -6.94 -3.82 9.97
N HIS A 50 -8.17 -3.50 9.56
CA HIS A 50 -8.50 -3.24 8.16
C HIS A 50 -7.69 -2.07 7.58
N TYR A 51 -7.55 -0.98 8.34
CA TYR A 51 -6.73 0.16 7.95
C TYR A 51 -5.26 -0.24 7.73
N PHE A 52 -4.67 -1.05 8.61
CA PHE A 52 -3.29 -1.53 8.42
C PHE A 52 -3.13 -2.38 7.15
N PHE A 53 -4.09 -3.25 6.84
CA PHE A 53 -4.05 -4.01 5.59
C PHE A 53 -4.07 -3.10 4.35
N ILE A 54 -4.86 -2.02 4.38
CA ILE A 54 -4.84 -1.02 3.30
C ILE A 54 -3.49 -0.31 3.21
N GLN A 55 -2.84 0.00 4.34
CA GLN A 55 -1.49 0.61 4.32
C GLN A 55 -0.47 -0.32 3.65
N PHE A 56 -0.51 -1.63 3.95
CA PHE A 56 0.35 -2.61 3.28
C PHE A 56 0.04 -2.72 1.79
N ALA A 57 -1.24 -2.86 1.42
CA ALA A 57 -1.66 -2.93 0.02
C ALA A 57 -1.23 -1.69 -0.78
N HIS A 58 -1.40 -0.49 -0.20
CA HIS A 58 -0.96 0.75 -0.83
C HIS A 58 0.55 0.81 -0.99
N THR A 59 1.32 0.37 0.01
CA THR A 59 2.79 0.35 -0.04
C THR A 59 3.29 -0.58 -1.15
N ILE A 60 2.77 -1.80 -1.22
CA ILE A 60 3.13 -2.77 -2.27
C ILE A 60 2.81 -2.20 -3.66
N ARG A 61 1.63 -1.57 -3.81
CA ARG A 61 1.23 -0.94 -5.07
C ARG A 61 2.16 0.21 -5.47
N GLN A 62 2.54 1.07 -4.51
CA GLN A 62 3.49 2.16 -4.77
C GLN A 62 4.87 1.63 -5.18
N LEU A 63 5.36 0.58 -4.53
CA LEU A 63 6.64 -0.06 -4.90
C LEU A 63 6.59 -0.62 -6.32
N LEU A 64 5.47 -1.20 -6.75
CA LEU A 64 5.35 -1.71 -8.12
C LEU A 64 5.25 -0.58 -9.15
N GLU A 65 4.39 0.41 -8.91
CA GLU A 65 4.10 1.49 -9.84
C GLU A 65 5.25 2.51 -9.96
N GLN A 66 6.01 2.73 -8.88
CA GLN A 66 7.05 3.75 -8.82
C GLN A 66 8.47 3.19 -8.62
N GLY A 67 8.61 1.92 -8.21
CA GLY A 67 9.91 1.33 -7.88
C GLY A 67 10.72 0.85 -9.07
N ASN A 68 10.12 0.71 -10.26
CA ASN A 68 10.83 0.35 -11.50
C ASN A 68 10.54 1.36 -12.62
N LEU A 69 11.58 1.78 -13.33
CA LEU A 69 11.48 2.73 -14.45
C LEU A 69 10.65 2.17 -15.61
N LEU A 70 10.75 0.87 -15.87
CA LEU A 70 9.98 0.17 -16.91
C LEU A 70 8.48 0.14 -16.56
N THR A 71 8.11 -0.23 -15.33
CA THR A 71 6.68 -0.22 -14.93
C THR A 71 6.10 1.18 -15.00
N LYS A 72 6.90 2.19 -14.63
CA LYS A 72 6.51 3.59 -14.75
C LYS A 72 6.36 4.06 -16.20
N SER A 73 7.19 3.57 -17.13
CA SER A 73 7.12 3.94 -18.55
C SER A 73 5.90 3.32 -19.27
N LEU A 74 5.38 2.19 -18.78
CA LEU A 74 4.16 1.56 -19.30
C LEU A 74 2.90 2.43 -19.13
N LYS A 75 2.91 3.40 -18.20
CA LYS A 75 1.78 4.35 -17.95
C LYS A 75 0.42 3.67 -17.82
N LEU A 76 0.38 2.50 -17.18
CA LEU A 76 -0.84 1.72 -17.00
C LEU A 76 -1.90 2.48 -16.20
N LYS A 77 -3.17 2.30 -16.57
CA LYS A 77 -4.32 2.77 -15.80
C LYS A 77 -4.43 2.00 -14.48
N ILE A 78 -5.07 2.60 -13.48
CA ILE A 78 -5.28 2.00 -12.16
C ILE A 78 -5.85 0.57 -12.25
N LYS A 79 -6.87 0.37 -13.08
CA LYS A 79 -7.52 -0.94 -13.29
C LYS A 79 -6.61 -1.96 -13.95
N GLU A 80 -5.73 -1.53 -14.85
CA GLU A 80 -4.78 -2.40 -15.55
C GLU A 80 -3.71 -2.90 -14.59
N VAL A 81 -3.18 -2.02 -13.74
CA VAL A 81 -2.25 -2.40 -12.66
C VAL A 81 -2.91 -3.41 -11.71
N SER A 82 -4.14 -3.15 -11.28
CA SER A 82 -4.88 -4.08 -10.41
C SER A 82 -5.09 -5.45 -11.07
N ARG A 83 -5.44 -5.48 -12.35
CA ARG A 83 -5.60 -6.73 -13.11
C ARG A 83 -4.29 -7.48 -13.25
N PHE A 84 -3.20 -6.77 -13.55
CA PHE A 84 -1.86 -7.36 -13.68
C PHE A 84 -1.41 -7.95 -12.35
N LEU A 85 -1.53 -7.20 -11.25
CA LEU A 85 -1.22 -7.68 -9.90
C LEU A 85 -2.00 -8.94 -9.53
N LEU A 86 -3.32 -8.91 -9.73
CA LEU A 86 -4.18 -10.05 -9.43
C LEU A 86 -3.73 -11.27 -10.25
N TYR A 87 -3.60 -11.10 -11.56
CA TYR A 87 -3.15 -12.16 -12.45
C TYR A 87 -1.80 -12.72 -12.00
N THR A 88 -0.77 -11.89 -11.83
CA THR A 88 0.57 -12.34 -11.44
C THR A 88 0.57 -13.09 -10.11
N LEU A 89 -0.19 -12.62 -9.11
CA LEU A 89 -0.23 -13.27 -7.79
C LEU A 89 -1.04 -14.56 -7.77
N THR A 90 -2.00 -14.74 -8.67
CA THR A 90 -2.89 -15.92 -8.68
C THR A 90 -2.62 -16.90 -9.82
N SER A 91 -1.79 -16.54 -10.81
CA SER A 91 -1.56 -17.38 -12.00
C SER A 91 -0.73 -18.62 -11.70
N THR A 92 0.16 -18.55 -10.72
CA THR A 92 0.88 -19.71 -10.22
C THR A 92 0.01 -20.41 -9.19
N ILE A 93 -0.47 -21.61 -9.52
CA ILE A 93 -1.08 -22.50 -8.53
C ILE A 93 0.05 -22.96 -7.61
N SER A 94 0.15 -22.35 -6.43
CA SER A 94 0.99 -22.90 -5.37
C SER A 94 0.31 -24.16 -4.87
N ASP A 95 0.95 -25.32 -5.05
CA ASP A 95 0.51 -26.55 -4.40
C ASP A 95 0.81 -26.44 -2.90
N LEU A 96 -0.15 -25.90 -2.17
CA LEU A 96 -0.05 -25.69 -0.72
C LEU A 96 -0.05 -27.03 0.04
N ASN A 97 -0.39 -28.14 -0.61
CA ASN A 97 -0.41 -29.47 0.02
C ASN A 97 0.99 -30.00 0.34
N ASN A 98 2.03 -29.43 -0.28
CA ASN A 98 3.43 -29.81 -0.06
C ASN A 98 4.19 -28.84 0.86
N LEU A 99 3.50 -27.89 1.51
CA LEU A 99 4.12 -27.07 2.53
C LEU A 99 4.20 -27.88 3.83
N GLU A 100 5.40 -28.28 4.25
CA GLU A 100 5.69 -28.82 5.59
C GLU A 100 5.53 -27.74 6.68
N THR A 101 4.43 -26.98 6.65
CA THR A 101 4.13 -25.94 7.62
C THR A 101 2.90 -26.35 8.41
N ASN A 102 3.10 -26.66 9.69
CA ASN A 102 2.03 -26.92 10.64
C ASN A 102 1.34 -25.59 11.00
N PHE A 103 0.67 -24.93 10.06
CA PHE A 103 -0.16 -23.78 10.39
C PHE A 103 -1.57 -24.26 10.74
N GLN A 104 -1.96 -24.06 12.00
CA GLN A 104 -3.31 -24.35 12.47
C GLN A 104 -4.12 -23.06 12.43
N LEU A 105 -5.10 -22.97 11.52
CA LEU A 105 -6.09 -21.90 11.55
C LEU A 105 -7.02 -22.15 12.75
N ARG A 106 -6.88 -21.35 13.80
CA ARG A 106 -7.84 -21.33 14.90
C ARG A 106 -8.93 -20.34 14.55
N PHE A 107 -10.15 -20.84 14.43
CA PHE A 107 -11.35 -20.03 14.46
C PHE A 107 -11.82 -20.06 15.90
N ASP A 108 -11.85 -18.89 16.55
CA ASP A 108 -12.52 -18.76 17.83
C ASP A 108 -14.04 -18.72 17.55
N ASP A 109 -14.81 -19.51 18.29
CA ASP A 109 -16.29 -19.58 18.22
C ASP A 109 -16.98 -18.28 18.65
#